data_AF-A0A8H3U157-F1
#
_entry.id   AF-A0A8H3U157-F1
#
_cell.length_a   1.000
_cell.length_b   1.000
_cell.length_c   1.000
_cell.angle_alpha   90.00
_cell.angle_beta   90.00
_cell.angle_gamma   90.00
#
_symmetry.space_group_name_H-M   'P 1'
#
loop_
_entity.id
_entity.type
_entity.pdbx_description
1 polymer ?
#
loop_
_entity_poly.entity_id
_entity_poly.type
_entity_poly.pdbx_seq_one_letter_code
_entity_poly.pdbx_strand_id
1 'polypeptide(L)'
;MKKGIFTVLFYEMPVKHNVLTLHSSANQGQDGDVTVFFGLSGTGKTTLSADPKRALIGDDEHCWSDTGVFNIEGGCYAKTIGLSAEKEPDIFGAIRFGSILENVVFDPVSRMVDYDDSSLTENTRCAYPIEYIENTKIPCISDNHPSNIVLLTCDARGVLPPISKLNTEQTMFHFISGYTSKMAGTEQGVTEPQATFSSCFAQPFLALHPMRYATMLADKIAHHKTNAWLLNTGWVGAGASTGGKRCPLKYTRAILDAIHSGELANVEYEVYGTFNLSVPKTCPNVPDELLNPAKSWTGTADFQDEVSKLGTLFNENFKKYADQATPEVLAAAPQISPEYAAKSATAAPESPIKQDDKFVF
;
A
#
# COMPACT_ATOMS: atom_id res chain seq x y z
N MET A 1 13.68 6.39 16.23
CA MET A 1 12.99 5.98 17.48
C MET A 1 11.74 5.16 17.20
N LYS A 2 10.68 5.73 16.58
CA LYS A 2 9.42 5.06 16.20
C LYS A 2 9.59 3.64 15.68
N LYS A 3 10.29 3.47 14.55
CA LYS A 3 10.49 2.16 13.90
C LYS A 3 11.28 1.15 14.70
N GLY A 4 12.09 1.57 15.68
CA GLY A 4 12.79 0.66 16.58
C GLY A 4 11.82 -0.08 17.52
N ILE A 5 10.85 0.65 18.09
CA ILE A 5 9.77 0.04 18.88
C ILE A 5 8.90 -0.85 18.00
N PHE A 6 8.61 -0.40 16.78
CA PHE A 6 7.83 -1.20 15.84
C PHE A 6 8.47 -2.54 15.52
N THR A 7 9.78 -2.58 15.28
CA THR A 7 10.54 -3.84 15.08
C THR A 7 10.46 -4.75 16.32
N VAL A 8 10.52 -4.20 17.54
CA VAL A 8 10.31 -4.99 18.77
C VAL A 8 8.92 -5.60 18.77
N LEU A 9 7.89 -4.85 18.39
CA LEU A 9 6.50 -5.34 18.36
C LEU A 9 6.24 -6.33 17.23
N PHE A 10 6.96 -6.27 16.11
CA PHE A 10 6.95 -7.33 15.10
C PHE A 10 7.49 -8.67 15.62
N TYR A 11 8.31 -8.67 16.67
CA TYR A 11 8.72 -9.90 17.35
C TYR A 11 7.78 -10.27 18.50
N GLU A 12 7.58 -9.33 19.43
CA GLU A 12 6.94 -9.60 20.71
C GLU A 12 5.48 -10.00 20.57
N MET A 13 4.71 -9.29 19.75
CA MET A 13 3.27 -9.56 19.59
C MET A 13 3.03 -10.93 18.95
N PRO A 14 3.69 -11.32 17.84
CA PRO A 14 3.47 -12.64 17.24
C PRO A 14 4.02 -13.81 18.06
N VAL A 15 5.14 -13.61 18.79
CA VAL A 15 5.83 -14.70 19.50
C VAL A 15 5.27 -14.90 20.90
N LYS A 16 5.07 -13.82 21.67
CA LYS A 16 4.64 -13.93 23.07
C LYS A 16 3.14 -13.85 23.25
N HIS A 17 2.45 -13.13 22.37
CA HIS A 17 1.03 -12.82 22.53
C HIS A 17 0.14 -13.44 21.44
N ASN A 18 0.72 -14.04 20.40
CA ASN A 18 -0.01 -14.52 19.23
C ASN A 18 -0.90 -13.44 18.57
N VAL A 19 -0.46 -12.17 18.65
CA VAL A 19 -1.12 -11.00 18.06
C VAL A 19 -0.38 -10.60 16.78
N LEU A 20 -1.13 -10.30 15.73
CA LEU A 20 -0.58 -9.96 14.42
C LEU A 20 -0.23 -8.46 14.36
N THR A 21 1.06 -8.14 14.25
CA THR A 21 1.56 -6.77 14.01
C THR A 21 1.49 -6.41 12.52
N LEU A 22 1.00 -5.22 12.21
CA LEU A 22 0.69 -4.74 10.87
C LEU A 22 1.31 -3.38 10.59
N HIS A 23 2.00 -3.24 9.46
CA HIS A 23 2.38 -1.93 8.91
C HIS A 23 1.27 -1.43 8.00
N SER A 24 0.30 -0.77 8.60
CA SER A 24 -0.93 -0.36 7.97
C SER A 24 -1.50 0.88 8.63
N SER A 25 -2.25 1.70 7.88
CA SER A 25 -3.25 2.57 8.50
C SER A 25 -4.54 1.79 8.76
N ALA A 26 -5.41 2.31 9.63
CA ALA A 26 -6.72 1.72 9.87
C ALA A 26 -7.77 2.79 10.18
N ASN A 27 -9.00 2.54 9.74
CA ASN A 27 -10.16 3.38 10.09
C ASN A 27 -11.43 2.54 10.29
N GLN A 28 -12.43 3.15 10.92
CA GLN A 28 -13.69 2.53 11.27
C GLN A 28 -14.86 3.37 10.73
N GLY A 29 -15.80 2.73 10.03
CA GLY A 29 -17.04 3.36 9.60
C GLY A 29 -18.05 3.54 10.74
N GLN A 30 -19.13 4.28 10.47
CA GLN A 30 -20.17 4.56 11.45
C GLN A 30 -20.87 3.29 11.97
N ASP A 31 -21.01 2.28 11.10
CA ASP A 31 -21.60 0.98 11.44
C ASP A 31 -20.60 0.02 12.10
N GLY A 32 -19.37 0.50 12.34
CA GLY A 32 -18.33 -0.25 13.04
C GLY A 32 -17.48 -1.14 12.16
N ASP A 33 -17.68 -1.15 10.85
CA ASP A 33 -16.84 -1.86 9.89
C ASP A 33 -15.41 -1.28 9.89
N VAL A 34 -14.40 -2.15 10.01
CA VAL A 34 -12.99 -1.74 10.08
C VAL A 34 -12.30 -2.07 8.77
N THR A 35 -11.51 -1.12 8.26
CA THR A 35 -10.63 -1.33 7.10
C THR A 35 -9.19 -1.10 7.51
N VAL A 36 -8.30 -2.03 7.14
CA VAL A 36 -6.85 -1.87 7.28
C VAL A 36 -6.20 -1.69 5.92
N PHE A 37 -5.29 -0.72 5.79
CA PHE A 37 -4.64 -0.37 4.53
C PHE A 37 -3.13 -0.60 4.63
N PHE A 38 -2.63 -1.58 3.91
CA PHE A 38 -1.19 -1.84 3.78
C PHE A 38 -0.62 -1.07 2.60
N GLY A 39 0.65 -0.72 2.67
CA GLY A 39 1.32 -0.01 1.59
C GLY A 39 2.64 0.58 2.06
N LEU A 40 3.51 0.94 1.13
CA LEU A 40 4.73 1.68 1.46
C LEU A 40 4.47 3.19 1.53
N SER A 41 5.52 3.96 1.76
CA SER A 41 5.45 5.43 1.66
C SER A 41 5.02 5.84 0.24
N GLY A 42 4.15 6.83 0.12
CA GLY A 42 3.71 7.37 -1.18
C GLY A 42 2.63 6.57 -1.93
N THR A 43 2.18 5.43 -1.40
CA THR A 43 1.09 4.62 -1.99
C THR A 43 -0.31 5.08 -1.56
N GLY A 44 -0.42 6.15 -0.77
CA GLY A 44 -1.70 6.74 -0.36
C GLY A 44 -2.30 6.22 0.96
N LYS A 45 -1.57 5.42 1.77
CA LYS A 45 -2.09 4.92 3.08
C LYS A 45 -2.75 6.02 3.92
N THR A 46 -2.01 7.07 4.25
CA THR A 46 -2.47 8.17 5.11
C THR A 46 -3.64 8.93 4.46
N THR A 47 -3.51 9.29 3.18
CA THR A 47 -4.54 10.02 2.43
C THR A 47 -5.85 9.24 2.29
N LEU A 48 -5.79 7.91 2.17
CA LEU A 48 -6.95 7.04 2.00
C LEU A 48 -7.57 6.61 3.34
N SER A 49 -6.78 6.52 4.42
CA SER A 49 -7.32 6.27 5.76
C SER A 49 -7.95 7.51 6.40
N ALA A 50 -7.47 8.70 6.07
CA ALA A 50 -8.09 9.98 6.41
C ALA A 50 -9.31 10.24 5.52
N ASP A 51 -10.37 9.45 5.75
CA ASP A 51 -11.67 9.61 5.11
C ASP A 51 -12.59 10.41 6.05
N PRO A 52 -13.18 11.54 5.62
CA PRO A 52 -14.07 12.32 6.47
C PRO A 52 -15.33 11.54 6.93
N LYS A 53 -15.67 10.42 6.27
CA LYS A 53 -16.81 9.56 6.65
C LYS A 53 -16.45 8.50 7.70
N ARG A 54 -15.16 8.32 8.04
CA ARG A 54 -14.66 7.18 8.84
C ARG A 54 -13.68 7.63 9.90
N ALA A 55 -13.86 7.15 11.12
CA ALA A 55 -13.00 7.50 12.24
C ALA A 55 -11.61 6.83 12.09
N LEU A 56 -10.54 7.63 12.06
CA LEU A 56 -9.15 7.15 11.99
C LEU A 56 -8.79 6.40 13.28
N ILE A 57 -8.26 5.19 13.17
CA ILE A 57 -7.68 4.45 14.32
C ILE A 57 -6.19 4.79 14.43
N GLY A 58 -5.48 4.85 13.29
CA GLY A 58 -4.08 5.23 13.21
C GLY A 58 -3.60 5.25 11.76
N ASP A 59 -2.43 5.86 11.51
CA ASP A 59 -1.91 6.09 10.16
C ASP A 59 -0.84 5.10 9.69
N ASP A 60 -0.23 4.30 10.58
CA ASP A 60 0.98 3.56 10.20
C ASP A 60 1.20 2.20 10.89
N GLU A 61 0.94 2.06 12.20
CA GLU A 61 1.34 0.86 12.97
C GLU A 61 0.19 0.31 13.82
N HIS A 62 -0.27 -0.91 13.52
CA HIS A 62 -1.41 -1.53 14.22
C HIS A 62 -1.12 -2.97 14.64
N CYS A 63 -1.96 -3.46 15.55
CA CYS A 63 -2.03 -4.87 15.90
C CYS A 63 -3.47 -5.38 15.72
N TRP A 64 -3.61 -6.59 15.17
CA TRP A 64 -4.87 -7.32 15.12
C TRP A 64 -4.84 -8.46 16.13
N SER A 65 -5.53 -8.26 17.25
CA SER A 65 -5.67 -9.21 18.34
C SER A 65 -6.89 -10.12 18.15
N ASP A 66 -7.20 -10.93 19.16
CA ASP A 66 -8.42 -11.75 19.19
C ASP A 66 -9.68 -10.94 19.51
N THR A 67 -9.54 -9.68 19.92
CA THR A 67 -10.66 -8.80 20.26
C THR A 67 -10.86 -7.65 19.30
N GLY A 68 -9.97 -7.45 18.31
CA GLY A 68 -10.12 -6.38 17.34
C GLY A 68 -8.77 -5.81 16.89
N VAL A 69 -8.75 -4.51 16.60
CA VAL A 69 -7.56 -3.79 16.11
C VAL A 69 -7.24 -2.63 17.02
N PHE A 70 -5.96 -2.42 17.32
CA PHE A 70 -5.51 -1.25 18.07
C PHE A 70 -4.28 -0.62 17.42
N ASN A 71 -4.19 0.70 17.54
CA ASN A 71 -3.03 1.47 17.17
C ASN A 71 -1.90 1.25 18.18
N ILE A 72 -0.67 1.12 17.70
CA ILE A 72 0.54 1.06 18.53
C ILE A 72 0.93 2.46 19.03
N GLU A 73 0.56 3.49 18.27
CA GLU A 73 1.06 4.86 18.42
C GLU A 73 0.05 5.78 19.11
N GLY A 74 0.54 6.91 19.63
CA GLY A 74 -0.26 8.01 20.18
C GLY A 74 -0.27 9.26 19.30
N GLY A 75 0.19 9.15 18.06
CA GLY A 75 0.35 10.27 17.14
C GLY A 75 0.62 9.80 15.72
N CYS A 76 0.75 10.75 14.80
CA CYS A 76 1.09 10.48 13.41
C CYS A 76 2.45 11.12 13.08
N TYR A 77 3.14 10.56 12.09
CA TYR A 77 4.42 11.07 11.58
C TYR A 77 4.33 11.24 10.05
N ALA A 78 3.54 12.22 9.64
CA ALA A 78 3.12 12.41 8.26
C ALA A 78 4.21 13.07 7.40
N LYS A 79 4.23 12.74 6.10
CA LYS A 79 5.05 13.42 5.09
C LYS A 79 4.43 14.78 4.78
N THR A 80 5.24 15.83 4.66
CA THR A 80 4.75 17.20 4.43
C THR A 80 5.11 17.79 3.07
N ILE A 81 5.91 17.11 2.25
CA ILE A 81 6.23 17.63 0.91
C ILE A 81 4.96 17.71 0.04
N GLY A 82 4.73 18.87 -0.58
CA GLY A 82 3.55 19.15 -1.39
C GLY A 82 2.23 19.28 -0.61
N LEU A 83 2.30 19.36 0.72
CA LEU A 83 1.13 19.47 1.60
C LEU A 83 0.42 20.81 1.40
N SER A 84 -0.90 20.75 1.23
CA SER A 84 -1.75 21.95 1.22
C SER A 84 -3.09 21.67 1.90
N ALA A 85 -3.71 22.72 2.43
CA ALA A 85 -5.03 22.65 3.05
C ALA A 85 -6.12 22.14 2.08
N GLU A 86 -5.94 22.36 0.78
CA GLU A 86 -6.87 21.92 -0.26
C GLU A 86 -6.80 20.41 -0.52
N LYS A 87 -5.59 19.83 -0.50
CA LYS A 87 -5.38 18.41 -0.80
C LYS A 87 -5.59 17.53 0.42
N GLU A 88 -5.08 17.96 1.58
CA GLU A 88 -5.05 17.17 2.82
C GLU A 88 -5.39 18.08 4.03
N PRO A 89 -6.66 18.53 4.15
CA PRO A 89 -7.07 19.51 5.16
C PRO A 89 -6.83 19.05 6.60
N ASP A 90 -7.08 17.78 6.91
CA ASP A 90 -6.92 17.24 8.27
C ASP A 90 -5.45 17.25 8.72
N ILE A 91 -4.54 16.80 7.85
CA ILE A 91 -3.10 16.79 8.13
C ILE A 91 -2.59 18.22 8.24
N PHE A 92 -3.01 19.12 7.34
CA PHE A 92 -2.62 20.53 7.39
C PHE A 92 -3.13 21.21 8.67
N GLY A 93 -4.38 20.95 9.06
CA GLY A 93 -4.99 21.47 10.30
C GLY A 93 -4.37 20.91 11.58
N ALA A 94 -3.77 19.72 11.51
CA ALA A 94 -3.01 19.14 12.61
C ALA A 94 -1.65 19.82 12.83
N ILE A 95 -1.19 20.72 11.95
CA ILE A 95 0.07 21.45 12.13
C ILE A 95 -0.21 22.71 12.95
N ARG A 96 -0.05 22.59 14.28
CA ARG A 96 -0.28 23.68 15.25
C ARG A 96 0.66 23.52 16.46
N PHE A 97 0.54 24.39 17.46
CA PHE A 97 1.35 24.28 18.68
C PHE A 97 1.21 22.87 19.29
N GLY A 98 2.33 22.19 19.52
CA GLY A 98 2.41 20.79 19.93
C GLY A 98 2.91 19.83 18.83
N SER A 99 2.81 20.24 17.57
CA SER A 99 3.39 19.52 16.43
C SER A 99 4.87 19.86 16.26
N ILE A 100 5.64 18.93 15.69
CA ILE A 100 7.06 19.10 15.37
C ILE A 100 7.25 18.94 13.87
N LEU A 101 7.74 20.00 13.21
CA LEU A 101 8.15 19.96 11.82
C LEU A 101 9.63 19.60 11.72
N GLU A 102 9.95 18.70 10.81
CA GLU A 102 11.30 18.16 10.63
C GLU A 102 11.74 18.36 9.18
N ASN A 103 12.92 18.97 9.03
CA ASN A 103 13.57 19.26 7.75
C ASN A 103 12.73 20.07 6.74
N VAL A 104 11.76 20.84 7.21
CA VAL A 104 11.02 21.81 6.38
C VAL A 104 11.79 23.12 6.24
N VAL A 105 11.60 23.81 5.12
CA VAL A 105 12.07 25.18 4.94
C VAL A 105 10.93 26.15 5.24
N PHE A 106 11.23 27.25 5.92
CA PHE A 106 10.24 28.27 6.24
C PHE A 106 10.85 29.67 6.10
N ASP A 107 10.01 30.65 5.79
CA ASP A 107 10.43 32.03 5.68
C ASP A 107 10.79 32.60 7.08
N PRO A 108 11.98 33.18 7.27
CA PRO A 108 12.45 33.59 8.60
C PRO A 108 11.68 34.77 9.21
N VAL A 109 10.91 35.51 8.40
CA VAL A 109 10.15 36.70 8.85
C VAL A 109 8.71 36.33 9.17
N SER A 110 7.97 35.83 8.17
CA SER A 110 6.57 35.41 8.26
C SER A 110 6.37 34.10 9.00
N ARG A 111 7.42 33.27 9.12
CA ARG A 111 7.39 31.90 9.67
C ARG A 111 6.48 30.94 8.91
N MET A 112 6.04 31.30 7.70
CA MET A 112 5.29 30.39 6.84
C MET A 112 6.22 29.32 6.30
N VAL A 113 5.75 28.07 6.37
CA VAL A 113 6.47 26.90 5.86
C VAL A 113 6.24 26.81 4.36
N ASP A 114 7.31 26.59 3.60
CA ASP A 114 7.23 26.23 2.20
C ASP A 114 7.22 24.70 2.07
N TYR A 115 6.03 24.13 1.90
CA TYR A 115 5.86 22.68 1.78
C TYR A 115 6.28 22.15 0.41
N ASP A 116 6.56 22.99 -0.58
CA ASP A 116 7.06 22.57 -1.88
C ASP A 116 8.60 22.58 -1.94
N ASP A 117 9.27 23.18 -0.94
CA ASP A 117 10.73 23.22 -0.85
C ASP A 117 11.31 21.89 -0.32
N SER A 118 12.05 21.20 -1.18
CA SER A 118 12.76 19.95 -0.89
C SER A 118 14.29 20.11 -0.87
N SER A 119 14.81 21.33 -0.74
CA SER A 119 16.25 21.62 -0.80
C SER A 119 17.06 20.89 0.29
N LEU A 120 16.45 20.62 1.45
CA LEU A 120 17.04 19.78 2.49
C LEU A 120 16.83 18.29 2.23
N THR A 121 15.60 17.91 1.89
CA THR A 121 15.18 16.53 1.61
C THR A 121 13.77 16.51 1.04
N GLU A 122 13.45 15.51 0.22
CA GLU A 122 12.06 15.23 -0.16
C GLU A 122 11.27 14.51 0.94
N ASN A 123 11.92 14.05 2.00
CA ASN A 123 11.29 13.37 3.15
C ASN A 123 11.03 14.35 4.30
N THR A 124 10.48 15.53 4.02
CA THR A 124 10.04 16.46 5.07
C THR A 124 8.87 15.86 5.84
N ARG A 125 8.82 16.11 7.15
CA ARG A 125 7.89 15.42 8.07
C ARG A 125 7.25 16.36 9.08
N CYS A 126 6.09 15.94 9.58
CA CYS A 126 5.44 16.52 10.75
C CYS A 126 5.01 15.40 11.71
N ALA A 127 5.44 15.51 12.97
CA ALA A 127 4.92 14.69 14.06
C ALA A 127 3.84 15.48 14.82
N TYR A 128 2.67 14.88 15.05
CA TYR A 128 1.59 15.49 15.83
C TYR A 128 0.81 14.45 16.64
N PRO A 129 0.27 14.82 17.82
CA PRO A 129 -0.63 13.96 18.59
C PRO A 129 -1.86 13.55 17.77
N ILE A 130 -2.36 12.34 17.97
CA ILE A 130 -3.43 11.81 17.12
C ILE A 130 -4.75 12.59 17.31
N GLU A 131 -4.94 13.20 18.48
CA GLU A 131 -6.08 14.08 18.80
C GLU A 131 -6.11 15.37 17.96
N TYR A 132 -5.08 15.62 17.15
CA TYR A 132 -5.06 16.77 16.24
C TYR A 132 -5.77 16.48 14.93
N ILE A 133 -6.03 15.21 14.62
CA ILE A 133 -6.92 14.81 13.54
C ILE A 133 -8.34 14.74 14.11
N GLU A 134 -9.24 15.58 13.58
CA GLU A 134 -10.59 15.77 14.11
C GLU A 134 -11.42 14.47 14.11
N ASN A 135 -11.34 13.69 13.02
CA ASN A 135 -12.09 12.45 12.87
C ASN A 135 -11.36 11.23 13.46
N THR A 136 -10.63 11.37 14.56
CA THR A 136 -9.92 10.25 15.20
C THR A 136 -10.83 9.49 16.16
N LYS A 137 -10.72 8.16 16.17
CA LYS A 137 -11.33 7.30 17.18
C LYS A 137 -10.49 7.32 18.46
N ILE A 138 -11.07 7.79 19.56
CA ILE A 138 -10.46 7.77 20.90
C ILE A 138 -11.30 6.90 21.85
N PRO A 139 -10.73 5.87 22.51
CA PRO A 139 -9.37 5.36 22.32
C PRO A 139 -9.15 4.77 20.92
N CYS A 140 -7.90 4.73 20.48
CA CYS A 140 -7.46 4.23 19.16
C CYS A 140 -7.53 2.70 19.03
N ILE A 141 -8.68 2.13 19.41
CA ILE A 141 -8.97 0.71 19.52
C ILE A 141 -10.35 0.48 18.93
N SER A 142 -10.48 -0.51 18.05
CA SER A 142 -11.76 -1.06 17.64
C SER A 142 -11.93 -2.46 18.22
N ASP A 143 -13.05 -2.71 18.88
CA ASP A 143 -13.46 -4.06 19.31
C ASP A 143 -14.09 -4.87 18.16
N ASN A 144 -14.16 -4.29 16.97
CA ASN A 144 -14.56 -4.97 15.75
C ASN A 144 -13.33 -5.45 14.98
N HIS A 145 -13.50 -6.56 14.26
CA HIS A 145 -12.47 -7.06 13.36
C HIS A 145 -12.56 -6.41 11.98
N PRO A 146 -11.44 -6.27 11.25
CA PRO A 146 -11.42 -5.84 9.86
C PRO A 146 -12.42 -6.63 9.01
N SER A 147 -13.38 -5.92 8.42
CA SER A 147 -14.22 -6.45 7.35
C SER A 147 -13.51 -6.39 6.01
N ASN A 148 -12.53 -5.48 5.88
CA ASN A 148 -11.73 -5.28 4.68
C ASN A 148 -10.23 -5.12 4.98
N ILE A 149 -9.40 -5.72 4.14
CA ILE A 149 -7.97 -5.49 4.02
C ILE A 149 -7.68 -4.94 2.63
N VAL A 150 -6.96 -3.83 2.54
CA VAL A 150 -6.58 -3.22 1.27
C VAL A 150 -5.06 -3.21 1.17
N LEU A 151 -4.51 -3.91 0.18
CA LEU A 151 -3.11 -3.87 -0.20
C LEU A 151 -2.92 -2.77 -1.24
N LEU A 152 -2.32 -1.65 -0.85
CA LEU A 152 -2.02 -0.53 -1.75
C LEU A 152 -0.73 -0.79 -2.50
N THR A 153 -0.81 -0.76 -3.83
CA THR A 153 0.34 -0.73 -4.72
C THR A 153 0.33 0.55 -5.54
N CYS A 154 1.51 1.03 -5.91
CA CYS A 154 1.67 2.10 -6.89
C CYS A 154 2.39 1.51 -8.11
N ASP A 155 1.63 0.97 -9.06
CA ASP A 155 2.20 0.38 -10.27
C ASP A 155 2.53 1.47 -11.29
N ALA A 156 3.83 1.73 -11.52
CA ALA A 156 4.29 2.68 -12.53
C ALA A 156 4.34 2.08 -13.95
N ARG A 157 4.15 0.77 -14.13
CA ARG A 157 4.00 0.14 -15.45
C ARG A 157 2.59 0.27 -15.99
N GLY A 158 1.62 0.51 -15.12
CA GLY A 158 0.22 0.76 -15.48
C GLY A 158 -0.53 -0.48 -15.96
N VAL A 159 -0.09 -1.66 -15.54
CA VAL A 159 -0.60 -2.95 -15.99
C VAL A 159 -1.47 -3.63 -14.94
N LEU A 160 -1.32 -3.32 -13.66
CA LEU A 160 -2.20 -3.85 -12.62
C LEU A 160 -3.58 -3.17 -12.66
N PRO A 161 -4.68 -3.94 -12.51
CA PRO A 161 -6.03 -3.40 -12.40
C PRO A 161 -6.14 -2.33 -11.30
N PRO A 162 -6.99 -1.29 -11.46
CA PRO A 162 -7.24 -0.34 -10.38
C PRO A 162 -7.66 -1.03 -9.09
N ILE A 163 -8.43 -2.12 -9.19
CA ILE A 163 -8.87 -2.91 -8.06
C ILE A 163 -9.00 -4.38 -8.44
N SER A 164 -8.63 -5.27 -7.52
CA SER A 164 -8.88 -6.70 -7.63
C SER A 164 -9.27 -7.28 -6.27
N LYS A 165 -10.23 -8.20 -6.27
CA LYS A 165 -10.55 -9.02 -5.09
C LYS A 165 -9.58 -10.18 -5.04
N LEU A 166 -9.00 -10.43 -3.87
CA LEU A 166 -8.02 -11.49 -3.65
C LEU A 166 -8.66 -12.65 -2.90
N ASN A 167 -8.28 -13.87 -3.25
CA ASN A 167 -8.47 -15.01 -2.36
C ASN A 167 -7.34 -15.04 -1.29
N THR A 168 -7.40 -16.00 -0.37
CA THR A 168 -6.46 -16.09 0.76
C THR A 168 -5.02 -16.25 0.28
N GLU A 169 -4.77 -17.16 -0.65
CA GLU A 169 -3.44 -17.49 -1.18
C GLU A 169 -2.83 -16.29 -1.93
N GLN A 170 -3.63 -15.61 -2.74
CA GLN A 170 -3.24 -14.38 -3.42
C GLN A 170 -2.96 -13.27 -2.41
N THR A 171 -3.77 -13.17 -1.35
CA THR A 171 -3.52 -12.19 -0.28
C THR A 171 -2.17 -12.44 0.36
N MET A 172 -1.84 -13.68 0.72
CA MET A 172 -0.52 -14.03 1.25
C MET A 172 0.60 -13.73 0.26
N PHE A 173 0.45 -14.13 -1.00
CA PHE A 173 1.45 -13.90 -2.05
C PHE A 173 1.73 -12.41 -2.26
N HIS A 174 0.69 -11.60 -2.43
CA HIS A 174 0.83 -10.15 -2.62
C HIS A 174 1.30 -9.43 -1.35
N PHE A 175 0.89 -9.89 -0.17
CA PHE A 175 1.36 -9.36 1.10
C PHE A 175 2.86 -9.60 1.29
N ILE A 176 3.35 -10.82 1.05
CA ILE A 176 4.78 -11.16 1.12
C ILE A 176 5.57 -10.49 0.00
N SER A 177 4.98 -10.32 -1.19
CA SER A 177 5.63 -9.60 -2.27
C SER A 177 5.81 -8.12 -1.92
N GLY A 178 4.77 -7.48 -1.36
CA GLY A 178 4.79 -6.09 -0.94
C GLY A 178 5.23 -5.14 -2.07
N TYR A 179 4.66 -5.35 -3.26
CA TYR A 179 5.05 -4.64 -4.48
C TYR A 179 4.54 -3.20 -4.49
N THR A 180 5.40 -2.28 -4.93
CA THR A 180 5.08 -0.92 -5.36
C THR A 180 6.16 -0.42 -6.32
N SER A 181 6.05 0.81 -6.81
CA SER A 181 7.12 1.47 -7.57
C SER A 181 7.74 2.62 -6.76
N LYS A 182 9.05 2.76 -6.84
CA LYS A 182 9.77 3.99 -6.49
C LYS A 182 9.61 4.98 -7.62
N MET A 183 9.24 6.21 -7.31
CA MET A 183 9.03 7.25 -8.32
C MET A 183 10.31 8.02 -8.61
N ALA A 184 10.49 8.43 -9.87
CA ALA A 184 11.57 9.34 -10.23
C ALA A 184 11.49 10.63 -9.39
N GLY A 185 12.64 11.12 -8.91
CA GLY A 185 12.73 12.27 -8.00
C GLY A 185 12.65 11.91 -6.51
N THR A 186 11.85 10.91 -6.14
CA THR A 186 11.58 10.59 -4.72
C THR A 186 12.73 10.02 -3.90
N GLU A 187 13.78 9.55 -4.58
CA GLU A 187 15.01 9.07 -3.95
C GLU A 187 16.22 9.51 -4.78
N GLN A 188 17.32 9.83 -4.10
CA GLN A 188 18.55 10.29 -4.74
C GLN A 188 19.08 9.21 -5.72
N GLY A 189 19.13 9.55 -7.01
CA GLY A 189 19.62 8.65 -8.07
C GLY A 189 18.54 7.86 -8.83
N VAL A 190 17.26 7.98 -8.47
CA VAL A 190 16.15 7.35 -9.21
C VAL A 190 15.65 8.31 -10.30
N THR A 191 16.07 8.08 -11.55
CA THR A 191 15.69 8.88 -12.71
C THR A 191 14.47 8.34 -13.47
N GLU A 192 14.16 7.05 -13.29
CA GLU A 192 13.00 6.39 -13.89
C GLU A 192 12.27 5.56 -12.82
N PRO A 193 10.95 5.37 -12.93
CA PRO A 193 10.21 4.56 -11.97
C PRO A 193 10.71 3.10 -11.94
N GLN A 194 11.02 2.60 -10.75
CA GLN A 194 11.56 1.25 -10.55
C GLN A 194 10.64 0.42 -9.66
N ALA A 195 10.46 -0.85 -10.04
CA ALA A 195 9.75 -1.82 -9.21
C ALA A 195 10.50 -2.02 -7.88
N THR A 196 9.75 -2.04 -6.79
CA THR A 196 10.24 -2.28 -5.43
C THR A 196 9.35 -3.30 -4.76
N PHE A 197 9.98 -4.19 -4.01
CA PHE A 197 9.33 -5.24 -3.25
C PHE A 197 9.79 -5.13 -1.80
N SER A 198 8.85 -4.95 -0.89
CA SER A 198 9.11 -4.86 0.55
C SER A 198 8.15 -5.76 1.28
N SER A 199 8.61 -6.95 1.65
CA SER A 199 7.77 -7.99 2.22
C SER A 199 6.93 -7.57 3.40
N CYS A 200 5.66 -8.04 3.40
CA CYS A 200 4.63 -7.65 4.35
C CYS A 200 4.37 -6.13 4.39
N PHE A 201 4.78 -5.42 3.32
CA PHE A 201 4.90 -3.97 3.26
C PHE A 201 5.79 -3.38 4.36
N ALA A 202 6.63 -4.18 5.01
CA ALA A 202 7.32 -3.85 6.25
C ALA A 202 8.74 -4.42 6.36
N GLN A 203 9.36 -4.83 5.25
CA GLN A 203 10.61 -5.60 5.23
C GLN A 203 11.71 -5.11 6.19
N PRO A 204 12.00 -3.80 6.31
CA PRO A 204 13.05 -3.32 7.22
C PRO A 204 12.74 -3.51 8.71
N PHE A 205 11.48 -3.78 9.06
CA PHE A 205 10.99 -3.86 10.44
C PHE A 205 10.65 -5.30 10.85
N LEU A 206 10.67 -6.25 9.91
CA LEU A 206 10.32 -7.64 10.19
C LEU A 206 11.40 -8.31 11.05
N ALA A 207 10.99 -8.89 12.17
CA ALA A 207 11.87 -9.67 13.05
C ALA A 207 11.83 -11.19 12.80
N LEU A 208 10.95 -11.65 11.91
CA LEU A 208 10.66 -13.06 11.63
C LEU A 208 10.51 -13.26 10.12
N HIS A 209 10.48 -14.51 9.68
CA HIS A 209 10.25 -14.83 8.28
C HIS A 209 8.85 -14.31 7.81
N PRO A 210 8.73 -13.70 6.62
CA PRO A 210 7.47 -13.13 6.11
C PRO A 210 6.28 -14.10 6.15
N MET A 211 6.51 -15.39 5.91
CA MET A 211 5.46 -16.42 5.97
C MET A 211 4.79 -16.52 7.34
N ARG A 212 5.47 -16.19 8.44
CA ARG A 212 4.86 -16.20 9.78
C ARG A 212 3.72 -15.19 9.86
N TYR A 213 3.96 -13.96 9.42
CA TYR A 213 2.95 -12.90 9.42
C TYR A 213 1.84 -13.18 8.40
N ALA A 214 2.20 -13.68 7.22
CA ALA A 214 1.23 -14.02 6.19
C ALA A 214 0.28 -15.15 6.62
N THR A 215 0.78 -16.15 7.34
CA THR A 215 -0.04 -17.25 7.89
C THR A 215 -1.01 -16.72 8.94
N MET A 216 -0.52 -15.90 9.87
CA MET A 216 -1.40 -15.26 10.87
C MET A 216 -2.46 -14.37 10.21
N LEU A 217 -2.10 -13.64 9.15
CA LEU A 217 -3.06 -12.83 8.38
C LEU A 217 -4.13 -13.71 7.71
N ALA A 218 -3.72 -14.83 7.09
CA ALA A 218 -4.65 -15.78 6.48
C ALA A 218 -5.62 -16.39 7.50
N ASP A 219 -5.13 -16.77 8.69
CA ASP A 219 -5.96 -17.30 9.77
C ASP A 219 -7.01 -16.27 10.22
N LYS A 220 -6.60 -15.00 10.38
CA LYS A 220 -7.52 -13.90 10.73
C LYS A 220 -8.54 -13.65 9.62
N ILE A 221 -8.13 -13.62 8.35
CA ILE A 221 -9.04 -13.46 7.20
C ILE A 221 -10.08 -14.57 7.18
N ALA A 222 -9.66 -15.83 7.31
CA ALA A 222 -10.55 -16.98 7.28
C ALA A 222 -11.53 -16.98 8.45
N HIS A 223 -11.04 -16.69 9.67
CA HIS A 223 -11.86 -16.69 10.87
C HIS A 223 -12.91 -15.58 10.87
N HIS A 224 -12.54 -14.38 10.42
CA HIS A 224 -13.41 -13.20 10.44
C HIS A 224 -14.15 -12.95 9.12
N LYS A 225 -13.93 -13.79 8.09
CA LYS A 225 -14.50 -13.66 6.74
C LYS A 225 -14.21 -12.29 6.10
N THR A 226 -13.01 -11.78 6.36
CA THR A 226 -12.54 -10.49 5.87
C THR A 226 -12.35 -10.53 4.34
N ASN A 227 -12.79 -9.49 3.62
CA ASN A 227 -12.47 -9.36 2.20
C ASN A 227 -11.07 -8.75 2.05
N ALA A 228 -10.27 -9.28 1.12
CA ALA A 228 -8.96 -8.75 0.78
C ALA A 228 -8.93 -8.18 -0.63
N TRP A 229 -8.25 -7.05 -0.79
CA TRP A 229 -8.26 -6.25 -2.00
C TRP A 229 -6.85 -5.83 -2.40
N LEU A 230 -6.53 -5.86 -3.69
CA LEU A 230 -5.34 -5.21 -4.25
C LEU A 230 -5.78 -3.93 -4.96
N LEU A 231 -5.40 -2.77 -4.44
CA LEU A 231 -5.80 -1.46 -4.96
C LEU A 231 -4.57 -0.77 -5.59
N ASN A 232 -4.62 -0.55 -6.90
CA ASN A 232 -3.58 0.17 -7.63
C ASN A 232 -3.85 1.69 -7.57
N THR A 233 -2.95 2.41 -6.91
CA THR A 233 -2.94 3.87 -6.77
C THR A 233 -1.91 4.53 -7.71
N GLY A 234 -1.28 3.73 -8.56
CA GLY A 234 -0.30 4.13 -9.55
C GLY A 234 -0.94 4.50 -10.88
N TRP A 235 -0.36 4.06 -11.98
CA TRP A 235 -0.70 4.46 -13.34
C TRP A 235 -1.75 3.53 -13.96
N VAL A 236 -2.46 4.06 -14.94
CA VAL A 236 -3.40 3.34 -15.80
C VAL A 236 -3.23 3.75 -17.26
N GLY A 237 -3.56 2.85 -18.18
CA GLY A 237 -3.58 3.09 -19.62
C GLY A 237 -2.21 3.06 -20.31
N ALA A 238 -1.13 3.46 -19.63
CA ALA A 238 0.26 3.27 -20.07
C ALA A 238 1.21 3.35 -18.87
N GLY A 239 2.47 2.99 -19.08
CA GLY A 239 3.53 3.21 -18.09
C GLY A 239 3.80 4.69 -17.84
N ALA A 240 4.28 5.01 -16.64
CA ALA A 240 4.60 6.37 -16.20
C ALA A 240 5.63 7.06 -17.11
N SER A 241 6.62 6.32 -17.62
CA SER A 241 7.64 6.81 -18.56
C SER A 241 7.14 6.91 -20.01
N THR A 242 5.97 6.33 -20.32
CA THR A 242 5.40 6.25 -21.68
C THR A 242 4.08 7.00 -21.80
N GLY A 243 3.88 8.06 -21.01
CA GLY A 243 2.71 8.95 -21.10
C GLY A 243 1.46 8.47 -20.36
N GLY A 244 1.59 7.45 -19.49
CA GLY A 244 0.51 7.02 -18.62
C GLY A 244 0.10 8.11 -17.64
N LYS A 245 -1.14 8.03 -17.15
CA LYS A 245 -1.65 8.92 -16.11
C LYS A 245 -1.87 8.15 -14.83
N ARG A 246 -1.57 8.79 -13.69
CA ARG A 246 -1.91 8.25 -12.38
C ARG A 246 -3.43 8.09 -12.28
N CYS A 247 -3.89 7.01 -11.66
CA CYS A 247 -5.29 6.76 -11.38
C CYS A 247 -5.87 7.98 -10.65
N PRO A 248 -6.90 8.64 -11.21
CA PRO A 248 -7.51 9.80 -10.57
C PRO A 248 -8.00 9.46 -9.16
N LEU A 249 -7.63 10.28 -8.17
CA LEU A 249 -8.01 10.05 -6.76
C LEU A 249 -9.52 9.91 -6.56
N LYS A 250 -10.34 10.58 -7.38
CA LYS A 250 -11.81 10.43 -7.37
C LYS A 250 -12.26 8.99 -7.62
N TYR A 251 -11.56 8.24 -8.49
CA TYR A 251 -11.90 6.85 -8.78
C TYR A 251 -11.37 5.92 -7.68
N THR A 252 -10.17 6.18 -7.15
CA THR A 252 -9.67 5.45 -5.97
C THR A 252 -10.63 5.59 -4.78
N ARG A 253 -11.14 6.80 -4.51
CA ARG A 253 -12.13 7.02 -3.44
C ARG A 253 -13.48 6.35 -3.75
N ALA A 254 -13.95 6.39 -5.00
CA ALA A 254 -15.18 5.69 -5.40
C ALA A 254 -15.07 4.16 -5.21
N ILE A 255 -13.91 3.58 -5.53
CA ILE A 255 -13.63 2.16 -5.28
C ILE A 255 -13.68 1.86 -3.77
N LEU A 256 -13.06 2.69 -2.95
CA LEU A 256 -13.10 2.51 -1.49
C LEU A 256 -14.51 2.66 -0.92
N ASP A 257 -15.29 3.64 -1.41
CA ASP A 257 -16.70 3.79 -1.04
C ASP A 257 -17.49 2.50 -1.37
N ALA A 258 -17.25 1.89 -2.54
CA ALA A 258 -17.89 0.64 -2.94
C ALA A 258 -17.41 -0.60 -2.15
N ILE A 259 -16.16 -0.60 -1.66
CA ILE A 259 -15.64 -1.61 -0.74
C ILE A 259 -16.33 -1.47 0.63
N HIS A 260 -16.42 -0.25 1.15
CA HIS A 260 -17.01 0.02 2.45
C HIS A 260 -18.53 -0.21 2.47
N SER A 261 -19.25 0.10 1.38
CA SER A 261 -20.68 -0.20 1.27
C SER A 261 -20.98 -1.70 1.10
N GLY A 262 -19.95 -2.51 0.78
CA GLY A 262 -20.09 -3.93 0.47
C GLY A 262 -20.62 -4.22 -0.94
N GLU A 263 -20.95 -3.20 -1.73
CA GLU A 263 -21.43 -3.37 -3.11
C GLU A 263 -20.39 -4.08 -3.97
N LEU A 264 -19.12 -3.69 -3.86
CA LEU A 264 -18.06 -4.27 -4.69
C LEU A 264 -17.85 -5.76 -4.40
N ALA A 265 -18.16 -6.23 -3.19
CA ALA A 265 -18.04 -7.65 -2.87
C ALA A 265 -19.04 -8.54 -3.64
N ASN A 266 -20.12 -7.96 -4.18
CA ASN A 266 -21.27 -8.66 -4.76
C ASN A 266 -21.44 -8.47 -6.29
N VAL A 267 -20.52 -7.77 -6.95
CA VAL A 267 -20.57 -7.62 -8.42
C VAL A 267 -20.03 -8.85 -9.15
N GLU A 268 -20.23 -8.92 -10.46
CA GLU A 268 -19.57 -9.91 -11.30
C GLU A 268 -18.08 -9.61 -11.46
N TYR A 269 -17.26 -10.66 -11.49
CA TYR A 269 -15.82 -10.59 -11.67
C TYR A 269 -15.38 -11.29 -12.96
N GLU A 270 -14.30 -10.81 -13.56
CA GLU A 270 -13.56 -11.47 -14.63
C GLU A 270 -12.13 -11.78 -14.18
N VAL A 271 -11.55 -12.86 -14.71
CA VAL A 271 -10.19 -13.28 -14.38
C VAL A 271 -9.19 -12.50 -15.24
N TYR A 272 -8.24 -11.84 -14.59
CA TYR A 272 -7.11 -11.17 -15.20
C TYR A 272 -5.91 -12.14 -15.29
N GLY A 273 -5.71 -12.72 -16.48
CA GLY A 273 -4.96 -13.97 -16.70
C GLY A 273 -3.58 -14.07 -16.05
N THR A 274 -2.61 -13.22 -16.42
CA THR A 274 -1.20 -13.39 -15.99
C THR A 274 -1.04 -13.43 -14.47
N PHE A 275 -1.84 -12.65 -13.73
CA PHE A 275 -1.79 -12.62 -12.26
C PHE A 275 -2.92 -13.43 -11.61
N ASN A 276 -3.80 -14.02 -12.42
CA ASN A 276 -5.03 -14.69 -11.99
C ASN A 276 -5.92 -13.83 -11.06
N LEU A 277 -5.89 -12.51 -11.20
CA LEU A 277 -6.62 -11.59 -10.30
C LEU A 277 -8.10 -11.55 -10.64
N SER A 278 -8.97 -11.46 -9.62
CA SER A 278 -10.40 -11.24 -9.83
C SER A 278 -10.67 -9.73 -9.98
N VAL A 279 -10.96 -9.28 -11.19
CA VAL A 279 -11.26 -7.88 -11.51
C VAL A 279 -12.77 -7.67 -11.59
N PRO A 280 -13.35 -6.68 -10.89
CA PRO A 280 -14.78 -6.42 -10.99
C PRO A 280 -15.12 -5.90 -12.38
N LYS A 281 -16.25 -6.36 -12.95
CA LYS A 281 -16.72 -5.88 -14.25
C LYS A 281 -17.33 -4.48 -14.18
N THR A 282 -17.81 -4.09 -13.01
CA THR A 282 -18.43 -2.78 -12.74
C THR A 282 -18.05 -2.28 -11.35
N CYS A 283 -17.99 -0.96 -11.18
CA CYS A 283 -17.81 -0.32 -9.88
C CYS A 283 -18.56 1.03 -9.90
N PRO A 284 -19.41 1.32 -8.90
CA PRO A 284 -20.12 2.59 -8.85
C PRO A 284 -19.20 3.80 -9.02
N ASN A 285 -19.59 4.75 -9.88
CA ASN A 285 -18.86 5.99 -10.17
C ASN A 285 -17.43 5.81 -10.76
N VAL A 286 -17.12 4.63 -11.29
CA VAL A 286 -15.88 4.35 -12.02
C VAL A 286 -16.23 3.82 -13.42
N PRO A 287 -15.67 4.36 -14.51
CA PRO A 287 -15.87 3.82 -15.85
C PRO A 287 -15.40 2.36 -15.96
N ASP A 288 -16.26 1.47 -16.47
CA ASP A 288 -16.01 0.02 -16.54
C ASP A 288 -14.75 -0.31 -17.36
N GLU A 289 -14.48 0.46 -18.41
CA GLU A 289 -13.30 0.28 -19.26
C GLU A 289 -11.97 0.50 -18.52
N LEU A 290 -11.98 1.25 -17.40
CA LEU A 290 -10.78 1.47 -16.59
C LEU A 290 -10.48 0.31 -15.65
N LEU A 291 -11.49 -0.51 -15.29
CA LEU A 291 -11.34 -1.59 -14.32
C LEU A 291 -10.42 -2.70 -14.85
N ASN A 292 -10.42 -2.92 -16.16
CA ASN A 292 -9.49 -3.84 -16.82
C ASN A 292 -8.47 -3.06 -17.66
N PRO A 293 -7.19 -2.99 -17.24
CA PRO A 293 -6.16 -2.22 -17.93
C PRO A 293 -5.99 -2.57 -19.41
N ALA A 294 -6.28 -3.81 -19.81
CA ALA A 294 -6.22 -4.25 -21.20
C ALA A 294 -7.22 -3.51 -22.09
N LYS A 295 -8.38 -3.10 -21.54
CA LYS A 295 -9.43 -2.37 -22.27
C LYS A 295 -9.13 -0.88 -22.41
N SER A 296 -8.32 -0.33 -21.50
CA SER A 296 -7.93 1.08 -21.47
C SER A 296 -6.50 1.36 -21.94
N TRP A 297 -5.77 0.36 -22.45
CA TRP A 297 -4.36 0.52 -22.81
C TRP A 297 -4.20 1.43 -24.04
N THR A 298 -3.44 2.50 -23.87
CA THR A 298 -3.07 3.48 -24.91
C THR A 298 -1.56 3.61 -25.09
N GLY A 299 -0.78 2.79 -24.38
CA GLY A 299 0.68 2.79 -24.47
C GLY A 299 1.17 2.30 -25.83
N THR A 300 2.36 2.77 -26.24
CA THR A 300 3.02 2.31 -27.48
C THR A 300 3.68 0.94 -27.33
N ALA A 301 4.07 0.58 -26.10
CA ALA A 301 4.57 -0.76 -25.78
C ALA A 301 3.43 -1.78 -25.82
N ASP A 302 3.76 -3.02 -26.20
CA ASP A 302 2.83 -4.14 -26.13
C ASP A 302 2.39 -4.38 -24.68
N PHE A 303 1.08 -4.39 -24.45
CA PHE A 303 0.51 -4.54 -23.11
C PHE A 303 0.95 -5.86 -22.48
N GLN A 304 0.89 -6.96 -23.23
CA GLN A 304 1.17 -8.29 -22.69
C GLN A 304 2.66 -8.49 -22.38
N ASP A 305 3.56 -7.88 -23.17
CA ASP A 305 4.98 -7.78 -22.85
C ASP A 305 5.18 -7.07 -21.50
N GLU A 306 4.54 -5.92 -21.26
CA GLU A 306 4.69 -5.17 -20.00
C GLU A 306 4.12 -5.91 -18.79
N VAL A 307 2.98 -6.58 -18.96
CA VAL A 307 2.38 -7.47 -17.95
C VAL A 307 3.33 -8.62 -17.60
N SER A 308 3.93 -9.25 -18.61
CA SER A 308 4.83 -10.39 -18.43
C SER A 308 6.16 -9.99 -17.79
N LYS A 309 6.70 -8.81 -18.12
CA LYS A 309 7.86 -8.23 -17.45
C LYS A 309 7.58 -8.03 -15.96
N LEU A 310 6.43 -7.46 -15.60
CA LEU A 310 6.05 -7.30 -14.18
C LEU A 310 5.89 -8.67 -13.50
N GLY A 311 5.19 -9.61 -14.14
CA GLY A 311 5.04 -10.98 -13.61
C GLY A 311 6.39 -11.65 -13.35
N THR A 312 7.37 -11.44 -14.22
CA THR A 312 8.74 -11.97 -14.05
C THR A 312 9.39 -11.40 -12.80
N LEU A 313 9.28 -10.09 -12.58
CA LEU A 313 9.82 -9.44 -11.39
C LEU A 313 9.20 -9.97 -10.09
N PHE A 314 7.88 -10.23 -10.08
CA PHE A 314 7.21 -10.87 -8.95
C PHE A 314 7.78 -12.27 -8.67
N ASN A 315 7.89 -13.11 -9.72
CA ASN A 315 8.40 -14.48 -9.59
C ASN A 315 9.86 -14.50 -9.12
N GLU A 316 10.72 -13.65 -9.68
CA GLU A 316 12.12 -13.53 -9.25
C GLU A 316 12.24 -13.04 -7.81
N ASN A 317 11.43 -12.06 -7.40
CA ASN A 317 11.42 -11.59 -6.01
C ASN A 317 10.97 -12.69 -5.04
N PHE A 318 9.94 -13.46 -5.38
CA PHE A 318 9.34 -14.43 -4.46
C PHE A 318 10.24 -15.64 -4.17
N LYS A 319 11.23 -15.93 -5.03
CA LYS A 319 12.23 -17.00 -4.77
C LYS A 319 12.91 -16.88 -3.41
N LYS A 320 13.05 -15.67 -2.87
CA LYS A 320 13.64 -15.39 -1.55
C LYS A 320 12.87 -16.03 -0.38
N TYR A 321 11.58 -16.33 -0.56
CA TYR A 321 10.66 -16.79 0.48
C TYR A 321 10.09 -18.19 0.20
N ALA A 322 10.51 -18.80 -0.91
CA ALA A 322 9.96 -20.05 -1.42
C ALA A 322 10.29 -21.26 -0.52
N ASP A 323 11.32 -21.15 0.34
CA ASP A 323 11.74 -22.19 1.27
C ASP A 323 10.70 -22.47 2.37
N GLN A 324 9.85 -21.49 2.71
CA GLN A 324 8.78 -21.64 3.71
C GLN A 324 7.38 -21.40 3.14
N ALA A 325 7.25 -21.06 1.86
CA ALA A 325 5.96 -20.85 1.22
C ALA A 325 5.23 -22.19 1.00
N THR A 326 3.92 -22.22 1.22
CA THR A 326 3.12 -23.42 0.94
C THR A 326 2.91 -23.59 -0.58
N PRO A 327 2.60 -24.80 -1.06
CA PRO A 327 2.31 -25.03 -2.48
C PRO A 327 1.20 -24.13 -3.02
N GLU A 328 0.19 -23.83 -2.21
CA GLU A 328 -0.96 -23.00 -2.58
C GLU A 328 -0.55 -21.54 -2.76
N VAL A 329 0.32 -21.01 -1.88
CA VAL A 329 0.88 -19.66 -2.03
C VAL A 329 1.79 -19.56 -3.25
N LEU A 330 2.60 -20.59 -3.52
CA LEU A 330 3.43 -20.65 -4.73
C LEU A 330 2.58 -20.71 -6.01
N ALA A 331 1.44 -21.40 -5.97
CA ALA A 331 0.50 -21.47 -7.09
C ALA A 331 -0.23 -20.13 -7.37
N ALA A 332 -0.27 -19.22 -6.39
CA ALA A 332 -0.81 -17.87 -6.57
C ALA A 332 0.13 -16.92 -7.33
N ALA A 333 1.36 -17.36 -7.63
CA ALA A 333 2.33 -16.56 -8.38
C ALA A 333 1.90 -16.30 -9.84
N PRO A 334 2.33 -15.19 -10.46
CA PRO A 334 2.03 -14.88 -11.85
C PRO A 334 2.43 -15.99 -12.83
N GLN A 335 1.51 -16.33 -13.73
CA GLN A 335 1.65 -17.36 -14.77
C GLN A 335 2.07 -16.70 -16.08
N ILE A 336 3.36 -16.82 -16.40
CA ILE A 336 3.97 -16.19 -17.58
C ILE A 336 4.06 -17.24 -18.68
N SER A 337 3.58 -16.91 -19.88
CA SER A 337 3.70 -17.85 -21.00
C SER A 337 5.18 -18.06 -21.38
N PRO A 338 5.54 -19.26 -21.88
CA PRO A 338 6.94 -19.54 -22.26
C PRO A 338 7.53 -18.56 -23.27
N GLU A 339 6.70 -18.01 -24.18
CA GLU A 339 7.13 -17.02 -25.17
C GLU A 339 7.65 -15.74 -24.51
N TYR A 340 6.92 -15.21 -23.53
CA TYR A 340 7.29 -13.98 -22.84
C TYR A 340 8.39 -14.20 -21.78
N ALA A 341 8.46 -15.40 -21.19
CA ALA A 341 9.54 -15.77 -20.28
C ALA A 341 10.91 -15.72 -20.99
N ALA A 342 11.00 -16.20 -22.23
CA ALA A 342 12.22 -16.17 -23.03
C ALA A 342 12.67 -14.74 -23.38
N LYS A 343 11.73 -13.85 -23.77
CA LYS A 343 12.01 -12.43 -24.07
C LYS A 343 12.51 -11.65 -22.84
N SER A 344 12.00 -11.99 -21.65
CA SER A 344 12.34 -11.32 -20.39
C SER A 344 13.74 -11.69 -19.91
N ALA A 345 14.18 -12.94 -20.11
CA ALA A 345 15.51 -13.42 -19.73
C ALA A 345 16.65 -12.74 -20.53
N THR A 346 16.38 -12.29 -21.76
CA THR A 346 17.35 -11.58 -22.60
C THR A 346 17.49 -10.09 -22.28
N ALA A 347 16.64 -9.54 -21.41
CA ALA A 347 16.57 -8.11 -21.10
C ALA A 347 17.03 -7.75 -19.67
N ALA A 348 17.47 -8.73 -18.87
CA ALA A 348 17.95 -8.47 -17.51
C ALA A 348 19.34 -7.80 -17.54
N PRO A 349 19.53 -6.60 -16.96
CA PRO A 349 20.87 -6.04 -16.77
C PRO A 349 21.65 -6.85 -15.73
N GLU A 350 22.97 -6.92 -15.92
CA GLU A 350 23.91 -7.62 -15.05
C GLU A 350 23.97 -7.04 -13.63
N SER A 351 23.89 -7.95 -12.65
CA SER A 351 24.29 -7.83 -11.25
C SER A 351 23.46 -6.90 -10.32
N PRO A 352 23.33 -7.28 -9.03
CA PRO A 352 22.65 -6.45 -8.06
C PRO A 352 23.53 -5.22 -7.78
N ILE A 353 23.02 -4.05 -8.15
CA ILE A 353 23.48 -2.78 -7.58
C ILE A 353 23.42 -2.95 -6.07
N LYS A 354 24.58 -2.79 -5.39
CA LYS A 354 24.65 -2.73 -3.93
C LYS A 354 23.57 -1.77 -3.45
N GLN A 355 22.63 -2.29 -2.68
CA GLN A 355 21.66 -1.51 -1.95
C GLN A 355 22.48 -0.62 -1.00
N ASP A 356 22.70 0.63 -1.39
CA ASP A 356 23.21 1.64 -0.47
C ASP A 356 22.12 1.82 0.58
N ASP A 357 22.35 1.20 1.75
CA ASP A 357 21.58 1.35 2.98
C ASP A 357 21.72 2.79 3.51
N LYS A 358 21.20 3.76 2.77
CA LYS A 358 20.92 5.11 3.27
C LYS A 358 19.42 5.25 3.44
N PHE A 359 18.88 4.45 4.36
CA PHE A 359 17.80 4.94 5.19
C PHE A 359 18.41 6.01 6.10
N VAL A 360 18.38 7.26 5.65
CA VAL A 360 18.58 8.39 6.56
C VAL A 360 17.33 8.42 7.43
N PHE A 361 17.54 8.15 8.71
CA PHE A 361 16.53 8.12 9.76
C PHE A 361 15.71 9.40 9.84
#